data_AF-Q58PU9-F1
#
_entry.id   AF-Q58PU9-F1
#
_cell.length_a   1.000
_cell.length_b   1.000
_cell.length_c   1.000
_cell.angle_alpha   90.00
_cell.angle_beta   90.00
_cell.angle_gamma   90.00
#
_symmetry.space_group_name_H-M   'P 1'
#
loop_
_entity.id
_entity.type
_entity.pdbx_description
1 polymer ?
#
loop_
_entity_poly.entity_id
_entity_poly.type
_entity_poly.pdbx_seq_one_letter_code
_entity_poly.pdbx_strand_id
1 'polypeptide(L)'
;MYIYVENNYQKAQDKFGVNFVSIPDLAGNFEYAVPIMVWGMEEGMFSGKKLKSYISSSGINYTGARYVINGQDQAPLISSYAKRFEAILEKTSTSPQGF
;
A
#
# COMPACT_ATOMS: atom_id res chain seq x y z
N MET A 1 -4.65 10.25 4.72
CA MET A 1 -3.97 9.97 3.44
C MET A 1 -4.86 10.50 2.34
N TYR A 2 -4.47 11.58 1.69
CA TYR A 2 -5.26 12.11 0.57
C TYR A 2 -4.81 11.46 -0.73
N ILE A 3 -5.73 10.86 -1.47
CA ILE A 3 -5.46 10.22 -2.77
C ILE A 3 -5.46 11.28 -3.90
N TYR A 4 -4.65 12.34 -3.76
CA TYR A 4 -4.54 13.45 -4.72
C TYR A 4 -3.80 13.02 -6.00
N VAL A 5 -4.51 12.30 -6.87
CA VAL A 5 -4.33 12.34 -8.32
C VAL A 5 -5.75 12.24 -8.88
N GLU A 6 -6.16 13.16 -9.77
CA GLU A 6 -7.56 13.37 -10.20
C GLU A 6 -8.29 12.09 -10.65
N ASN A 7 -7.57 11.02 -11.01
CA ASN A 7 -8.15 9.75 -11.44
C ASN A 7 -8.23 8.63 -10.38
N ASN A 8 -7.64 8.78 -9.18
CA ASN A 8 -7.62 7.68 -8.19
C ASN A 8 -8.98 7.49 -7.51
N TYR A 9 -9.72 8.58 -7.25
CA TYR A 9 -11.09 8.52 -6.74
C TYR A 9 -12.02 7.78 -7.72
N GLN A 10 -11.92 8.07 -9.03
CA GLN A 10 -12.71 7.39 -10.05
C GLN A 10 -12.38 5.90 -10.12
N LYS A 11 -11.10 5.54 -10.18
CA LYS A 11 -10.68 4.13 -10.21
C LYS A 11 -11.15 3.37 -8.96
N ALA A 12 -11.08 3.99 -7.79
CA ALA A 12 -11.59 3.40 -6.55
C ALA A 12 -13.13 3.26 -6.59
N GLN A 13 -13.84 4.25 -7.13
CA GLN A 13 -15.28 4.17 -7.32
C GLN A 13 -15.66 3.02 -8.25
N ASP A 14 -14.97 2.88 -9.38
CA ASP A 14 -15.20 1.80 -10.34
C ASP A 14 -14.92 0.41 -9.71
N LYS A 15 -13.92 0.33 -8.82
CA LYS A 15 -13.55 -0.92 -8.13
C LYS A 15 -14.50 -1.30 -7.00
N PHE A 16 -14.93 -0.33 -6.18
CA PHE A 16 -15.63 -0.59 -4.92
C PHE A 16 -17.11 -0.17 -4.95
N GLY A 17 -17.59 0.49 -6.01
CA GLY A 17 -18.99 0.90 -6.17
C GLY A 17 -19.44 2.05 -5.25
N VAL A 18 -18.50 2.76 -4.62
CA VAL A 18 -18.77 3.86 -3.68
C VAL A 18 -18.40 5.19 -4.33
N ASN A 19 -19.25 6.21 -4.17
CA ASN A 19 -19.07 7.52 -4.81
C ASN A 19 -17.96 8.36 -4.14
N PHE A 20 -16.71 7.95 -4.34
CA PHE A 20 -15.55 8.69 -3.85
C PHE A 20 -15.24 9.94 -4.67
N VAL A 21 -15.80 10.09 -5.87
CA VAL A 21 -15.58 11.27 -6.71
C VAL A 21 -16.36 12.47 -6.18
N SER A 22 -17.64 12.28 -5.88
CA SER A 22 -18.46 13.35 -5.29
C SER A 22 -18.27 13.49 -3.78
N ILE A 23 -17.83 12.44 -3.09
CA ILE A 23 -17.57 12.45 -1.64
C ILE A 23 -16.17 11.91 -1.33
N PRO A 24 -15.10 12.69 -1.61
CA PRO A 24 -13.71 12.28 -1.43
C PRO A 24 -13.35 11.79 -0.02
N ASP A 25 -13.97 12.38 1.00
CA ASP A 25 -13.69 12.07 2.40
C ASP A 25 -14.00 10.61 2.75
N LEU A 26 -14.90 9.94 2.01
CA LEU A 26 -15.17 8.52 2.19
C LEU A 26 -13.89 7.68 2.00
N ALA A 27 -13.01 8.03 1.07
CA ALA A 27 -11.76 7.29 0.87
C ALA A 27 -10.80 7.37 2.08
N GLY A 28 -11.01 8.33 2.99
CA GLY A 28 -10.28 8.46 4.25
C GLY A 28 -10.85 7.65 5.41
N ASN A 29 -12.09 7.17 5.30
CA ASN A 29 -12.71 6.34 6.33
C ASN A 29 -12.04 4.97 6.36
N PHE A 30 -11.75 4.43 7.54
CA PHE A 30 -11.04 3.15 7.70
C PHE A 30 -11.66 2.00 6.90
N GLU A 31 -13.00 1.97 6.82
CA GLU A 31 -13.77 1.00 6.03
C GLU A 31 -13.33 0.93 4.56
N TYR A 32 -13.00 2.07 3.96
CA TYR A 32 -12.60 2.17 2.55
C TYR A 32 -11.10 2.37 2.38
N ALA A 33 -10.45 3.10 3.27
CA ALA A 33 -9.04 3.46 3.18
C ALA A 33 -8.11 2.23 3.16
N VAL A 34 -8.37 1.22 4.00
CA VAL A 34 -7.55 0.02 4.06
C VAL A 34 -7.70 -0.83 2.79
N PRO A 35 -8.92 -1.20 2.35
CA PRO A 35 -9.10 -1.91 1.08
C PRO A 35 -8.52 -1.17 -0.14
N ILE A 36 -8.75 0.15 -0.24
CA ILE A 36 -8.21 0.98 -1.33
C ILE A 36 -6.68 0.96 -1.31
N MET A 37 -6.06 1.07 -0.14
CA MET A 37 -4.60 1.04 0.01
C MET A 37 -4.03 -0.31 -0.46
N VAL A 38 -4.57 -1.43 0.03
CA VAL A 38 -4.09 -2.77 -0.34
C VAL A 38 -4.23 -3.01 -1.84
N TRP A 39 -5.43 -2.81 -2.39
CA TRP A 39 -5.71 -2.96 -3.82
C TRP A 39 -4.78 -2.08 -4.67
N GLY A 40 -4.64 -0.80 -4.31
CA GLY A 40 -3.82 0.12 -5.06
C GLY A 40 -2.33 -0.25 -5.04
N MET A 41 -1.84 -0.82 -3.93
CA MET A 41 -0.46 -1.28 -3.81
C MET A 41 -0.20 -2.60 -4.56
N GLU A 42 -1.17 -3.51 -4.59
CA GLU A 42 -1.08 -4.79 -5.30
C GLU A 42 -1.15 -4.62 -6.83
N GLU A 43 -2.11 -3.81 -7.30
CA GLU A 43 -2.38 -3.61 -8.71
C GLU A 43 -1.57 -2.44 -9.32
N GLY A 44 -0.94 -1.62 -8.47
CA GLY A 44 -0.11 -0.47 -8.89
C GLY A 44 -0.94 0.74 -9.32
N MET A 45 -2.09 0.97 -8.69
CA MET A 45 -3.06 1.98 -9.12
C MET A 45 -2.62 3.41 -8.81
N PHE A 46 -1.75 3.59 -7.82
CA PHE A 46 -1.28 4.90 -7.37
C PHE A 46 -0.10 5.43 -8.19
N SER A 47 0.93 4.61 -8.41
CA SER A 47 2.17 5.03 -9.09
C SER A 47 2.55 4.19 -10.32
N GLY A 48 1.74 3.20 -10.68
CA GLY A 48 2.07 2.18 -11.70
C GLY A 48 3.00 1.08 -11.19
N LYS A 49 3.59 1.23 -9.99
CA LYS A 49 4.50 0.27 -9.40
C LYS A 49 3.74 -0.66 -8.45
N LYS A 50 4.07 -1.95 -8.48
CA LYS A 50 3.41 -2.97 -7.66
C LYS A 50 4.27 -3.36 -6.47
N LEU A 51 3.64 -3.69 -5.34
CA LEU A 51 4.34 -4.15 -4.15
C LEU A 51 5.25 -5.36 -4.45
N LYS A 52 4.76 -6.30 -5.27
CA LYS A 52 5.51 -7.50 -5.68
C LYS A 52 6.80 -7.23 -6.46
N SER A 53 6.97 -6.02 -7.01
CA SER A 53 8.21 -5.62 -7.69
C SER A 53 9.33 -5.27 -6.71
N TYR A 54 9.00 -5.07 -5.43
CA TYR A 54 9.94 -4.72 -4.37
C TYR A 54 10.02 -5.76 -3.27
N ILE A 55 8.96 -6.53 -3.05
CA ILE A 55 8.86 -7.54 -2.00
C ILE A 55 8.36 -8.82 -2.67
N SER A 56 9.23 -9.81 -2.77
CA SER A 56 8.93 -11.10 -3.38
C SER A 56 9.87 -12.19 -2.84
N SER A 57 9.68 -13.43 -3.28
CA SER A 57 10.59 -14.55 -2.97
C SER A 57 12.03 -14.33 -3.47
N SER A 58 12.24 -13.44 -4.45
CA SER A 58 13.59 -13.11 -4.93
C SER A 58 14.30 -12.07 -4.07
N GLY A 59 13.60 -11.41 -3.13
CA GLY A 59 14.19 -10.45 -2.23
C GLY A 59 13.23 -9.34 -1.80
N ILE A 60 13.71 -8.57 -0.81
CA ILE A 60 12.92 -7.52 -0.14
C ILE A 60 13.67 -6.19 -0.23
N ASN A 61 13.00 -5.18 -0.77
CA ASN A 61 13.44 -3.80 -0.85
C ASN A 61 12.38 -2.85 -0.27
N TYR A 62 12.29 -2.79 1.06
CA TYR A 62 11.33 -1.92 1.76
C TYR A 62 11.51 -0.43 1.45
N THR A 63 12.75 0.03 1.26
CA THR A 63 13.01 1.44 0.92
C THR A 63 12.42 1.77 -0.45
N GLY A 64 12.66 0.91 -1.45
CA GLY A 64 12.08 1.06 -2.79
C GLY A 64 10.56 0.90 -2.80
N ALA A 65 10.00 0.03 -1.95
CA ALA A 65 8.56 -0.22 -1.87
C ALA A 65 7.73 1.02 -1.54
N ARG A 66 8.33 2.05 -0.92
CA ARG A 66 7.65 3.33 -0.67
C ARG A 66 7.12 3.97 -1.96
N TYR A 67 7.78 3.75 -3.11
CA TYR A 67 7.34 4.22 -4.42
C TYR A 67 5.98 3.69 -4.88
N VAL A 68 5.49 2.59 -4.29
CA VAL A 68 4.22 1.97 -4.67
C VAL A 68 3.05 2.91 -4.39
N ILE A 69 3.15 3.72 -3.34
CA ILE A 69 2.06 4.59 -2.89
C ILE A 69 2.37 6.08 -3.02
N ASN A 70 3.61 6.50 -2.74
CA ASN A 70 4.03 7.90 -2.73
C ASN A 70 5.46 8.02 -3.29
N GLY A 71 6.03 9.23 -3.31
CA GLY A 71 7.46 9.43 -3.57
C GLY A 71 8.35 8.82 -2.47
N GLN A 72 9.65 9.08 -2.51
CA GLN A 72 10.61 8.55 -1.52
C GLN A 72 10.70 9.37 -0.22
N ASP A 73 9.68 10.18 0.07
CA ASP A 73 9.61 10.90 1.33
C ASP A 73 9.60 9.90 2.50
N GLN A 74 10.42 10.14 3.52
CA GLN A 74 10.51 9.30 4.72
C GLN A 74 10.82 7.81 4.43
N ALA A 75 11.29 7.45 3.24
CA ALA A 75 11.49 6.05 2.85
C ALA A 75 12.43 5.29 3.81
N PRO A 76 13.55 5.87 4.31
CA PRO A 76 14.39 5.19 5.31
C PRO A 76 13.65 4.91 6.63
N LEU A 77 12.82 5.85 7.09
CA LEU A 77 12.05 5.71 8.32
C LEU A 77 11.00 4.59 8.18
N ILE A 78 10.22 4.62 7.11
CA ILE A 78 9.19 3.62 6.83
C ILE A 78 9.80 2.24 6.61
N SER A 79 10.94 2.16 5.92
CA SER A 79 11.74 0.94 5.77
C SER A 79 12.17 0.38 7.14
N SER A 80 12.56 1.26 8.07
CA SER A 80 12.89 0.83 9.44
C SER A 80 11.70 0.25 10.20
N TYR A 81 10.49 0.77 9.98
CA TYR A 81 9.27 0.22 10.56
C TYR A 81 8.90 -1.13 9.95
N ALA A 82 8.96 -1.25 8.63
CA ALA A 82 8.66 -2.50 7.93
C ALA A 82 9.55 -3.65 8.43
N LYS A 83 10.87 -3.42 8.54
CA LYS A 83 11.82 -4.41 9.10
C LYS A 83 11.49 -4.81 10.55
N ARG A 84 11.04 -3.87 11.38
CA ARG A 84 10.62 -4.17 12.75
C ARG A 84 9.36 -5.01 12.78
N PHE A 85 8.37 -4.70 11.95
CA PHE A 85 7.14 -5.47 11.85
C PHE A 85 7.40 -6.88 11.33
N GLU A 86 8.21 -7.04 10.28
CA GLU A 86 8.64 -8.34 9.77
C GLU A 86 9.30 -9.17 10.87
N ALA A 87 10.30 -8.63 11.56
CA ALA A 87 10.98 -9.35 12.64
C ALA A 87 10.05 -9.72 13.81
N ILE A 88 9.04 -8.91 14.11
CA ILE A 88 8.02 -9.25 15.12
C ILE A 88 7.16 -10.39 14.60
N LEU A 89 6.63 -10.28 13.38
CA LEU A 89 5.78 -11.29 12.75
C LEU A 89 6.50 -12.64 12.64
N GLU A 90 7.76 -12.68 12.21
CA GLU A 90 8.56 -13.90 12.16
C GLU A 90 8.72 -14.55 13.54
N LYS A 91 8.92 -13.75 14.59
CA LYS A 91 9.08 -14.26 15.96
C LYS A 91 7.77 -14.73 16.59
N THR A 92 6.66 -14.12 16.23
CA THR A 92 5.36 -14.40 16.86
C THR A 92 4.46 -15.30 16.03
N SER A 93 4.75 -15.50 14.75
CA SER A 93 3.96 -16.37 13.89
C SER A 93 4.32 -17.83 14.12
N THR A 94 3.30 -18.70 14.03
CA THR A 94 3.47 -20.15 13.95
C THR A 94 3.61 -20.63 12.50
N SER A 95 3.64 -19.69 11.55
CA SER A 95 3.77 -19.98 10.12
C SER A 95 5.23 -20.30 9.76
N PRO A 96 5.48 -21.18 8.78
CA PRO A 96 6.84 -21.42 8.30
C PRO A 96 7.52 -20.13 7.87
N GLN A 97 8.82 -19.99 8.17
CA GLN A 97 9.62 -18.86 7.71
C GLN A 97 9.85 -18.94 6.19
N GLY A 98 9.58 -17.83 5.50
CA GLY A 98 9.80 -17.67 4.06
C GLY A 98 8.51 -17.52 3.24
N PHE A 99 8.55 -16.65 2.23
CA PHE A 99 7.53 -16.53 1.18
C PHE A 99 7.72 -17.61 0.11
#